data_AF-A0A8T7KMA9-F1
#
_entry.id   AF-A0A8T7KMA9-F1
#
_cell.length_a   1.000
_cell.length_b   1.000
_cell.length_c   1.000
_cell.angle_alpha   90.00
_cell.angle_beta   90.00
_cell.angle_gamma   90.00
#
_symmetry.space_group_name_H-M   'P 1'
#
loop_
_entity.id
_entity.type
_entity.pdbx_description
1 polymer ?
#
loop_
_entity_poly.entity_id
_entity_poly.type
_entity_poly.pdbx_seq_one_letter_code
_entity_poly.pdbx_strand_id
1 'polypeptide(L)'
;MRAARLATVTLSLMLVAGLALAWLTREMPLVAVRGGAVLRADALSALLLIVAAAQALAGLALGVPRPWLVTLRAALVGLAAVSGHLAAIGGVLLVAGLVPGSTAGPAAGQLRGWVTAPWLAPLLATGGLALIGLIGGEWRYAAPAAGSGLNSLSFGLLLLAALLALGVVALPGAQPPAGEPLIAAGCLYALLRLFSLGPWNLGWLLATLLVGGVTALWAAGRAVAVPPASAAPWLGLALGGLALAGVGLG
;
A
#
# COMPACT_ATOMS: atom_id res chain seq x y z
N MET A 1 -19.74 -4.39 -21.79
CA MET A 1 -19.27 -5.80 -21.72
C MET A 1 -17.80 -6.00 -22.12
N ARG A 2 -17.29 -5.47 -23.25
CA ARG A 2 -15.89 -5.67 -23.68
C ARG A 2 -14.85 -5.19 -22.65
N ALA A 3 -15.03 -4.01 -22.07
CA ALA A 3 -14.11 -3.44 -21.08
C ALA A 3 -14.00 -4.28 -19.79
N ALA A 4 -15.11 -4.88 -19.32
CA ALA A 4 -15.11 -5.74 -18.15
C ALA A 4 -14.35 -7.04 -18.40
N ARG A 5 -14.50 -7.64 -19.59
CA ARG A 5 -13.73 -8.84 -19.97
C ARG A 5 -12.24 -8.56 -20.04
N LEU A 6 -11.85 -7.45 -20.67
CA LEU A 6 -10.44 -7.02 -20.73
C LEU A 6 -9.88 -6.80 -19.32
N ALA A 7 -10.62 -6.12 -18.44
CA ALA A 7 -10.24 -5.93 -17.04
C ALA A 7 -9.99 -7.26 -16.32
N THR A 8 -10.92 -8.21 -16.42
CA THR A 8 -10.76 -9.54 -15.81
C THR A 8 -9.56 -10.29 -16.36
N VAL A 9 -9.33 -10.26 -17.68
CA VAL A 9 -8.18 -10.93 -18.31
C VAL A 9 -6.87 -10.30 -17.82
N THR A 10 -6.76 -8.97 -17.84
CA THR A 10 -5.56 -8.26 -17.36
C THR A 10 -5.24 -8.59 -15.90
N LEU A 11 -6.24 -8.56 -15.03
CA LEU A 11 -6.05 -8.87 -13.61
C LEU A 11 -5.73 -10.35 -13.38
N SER A 12 -6.30 -11.26 -14.16
CA SER A 12 -5.98 -12.69 -14.10
C SER A 12 -4.54 -12.94 -14.53
N LEU A 13 -4.08 -12.28 -15.59
CA LEU A 13 -2.68 -12.34 -16.03
C LEU A 13 -1.75 -11.76 -14.96
N MET A 14 -2.13 -10.65 -14.32
CA MET A 14 -1.37 -10.08 -13.21
C MET A 14 -1.29 -11.03 -12.00
N LEU A 15 -2.38 -11.73 -11.67
CA LEU A 15 -2.42 -12.74 -10.61
C LEU A 15 -1.50 -13.92 -10.93
N VAL A 16 -1.59 -14.46 -12.16
CA VAL A 16 -0.72 -15.55 -12.64
C VAL A 16 0.74 -15.11 -12.64
N ALA A 17 1.03 -13.88 -13.08
CA ALA A 17 2.38 -13.31 -13.01
C ALA A 17 2.87 -13.20 -11.57
N GLY A 18 2.04 -12.75 -10.63
CA GLY A 18 2.37 -12.72 -9.21
C GLY A 18 2.68 -14.11 -8.63
N LEU A 19 1.89 -15.13 -8.98
CA LEU A 19 2.13 -16.52 -8.57
C LEU A 19 3.42 -17.09 -9.18
N ALA A 20 3.66 -16.82 -10.48
CA ALA A 20 4.89 -17.23 -11.15
C ALA A 20 6.12 -16.55 -10.53
N LEU A 21 6.03 -15.25 -10.23
CA LEU A 21 7.08 -14.53 -9.50
C LEU A 21 7.29 -15.14 -8.11
N ALA A 22 6.23 -15.42 -7.34
CA ALA A 22 6.33 -16.02 -6.02
C ALA A 22 7.00 -17.41 -6.06
N TRP A 23 6.81 -18.17 -7.15
CA TRP A 23 7.52 -19.42 -7.38
C TRP A 23 9.00 -19.19 -7.72
N LEU A 24 9.28 -18.27 -8.64
CA LEU A 24 10.64 -17.99 -9.12
C LEU A 24 11.52 -17.32 -8.05
N THR A 25 10.93 -16.51 -7.16
CA THR A 25 11.66 -15.76 -6.14
C THR A 25 11.84 -16.51 -4.82
N ARG A 26 11.50 -17.81 -4.78
CA ARG A 26 11.60 -18.62 -3.55
C ARG A 26 13.02 -18.73 -3.05
N GLU A 27 13.96 -18.89 -3.96
CA GLU A 27 15.37 -19.10 -3.62
C GLU A 27 16.18 -17.82 -3.73
N MET A 28 15.89 -16.96 -4.72
CA MET A 28 16.59 -15.71 -4.94
C MET A 28 15.69 -14.64 -5.55
N PRO A 29 15.87 -13.34 -5.22
CA PRO A 29 15.14 -12.27 -5.86
C PRO A 29 15.47 -12.19 -7.37
N LEU A 30 14.46 -11.97 -8.20
CA LEU A 30 14.63 -11.77 -9.63
C LEU A 30 15.08 -10.32 -9.89
N VAL A 31 16.22 -10.19 -10.55
CA VAL A 31 16.79 -8.90 -10.95
C VAL A 31 16.96 -8.90 -12.46
N ALA A 32 16.15 -8.10 -13.16
CA ALA A 32 16.26 -7.99 -14.61
C ALA A 32 17.35 -6.98 -14.99
N VAL A 33 18.45 -7.51 -15.55
CA VAL A 33 19.52 -6.85 -16.33
C VAL A 33 20.76 -6.35 -15.56
N ARG A 34 21.92 -6.84 -16.05
CA ARG A 34 23.29 -6.35 -15.84
C ARG A 34 23.36 -4.84 -16.11
N GLY A 35 23.60 -4.03 -15.08
CA GLY A 35 23.95 -2.61 -15.26
C GLY A 35 23.09 -1.57 -14.54
N GLY A 36 22.03 -1.95 -13.82
CA GLY A 36 21.26 -0.94 -13.06
C GLY A 36 19.76 -1.17 -12.98
N ALA A 37 19.30 -2.40 -12.76
CA ALA A 37 17.92 -2.82 -12.92
C ALA A 37 16.86 -1.88 -12.29
N VAL A 38 16.07 -1.25 -13.16
CA VAL A 38 14.84 -0.50 -12.82
C VAL A 38 13.74 -1.46 -12.34
N LEU A 39 13.81 -2.74 -12.74
CA LEU A 39 12.88 -3.78 -12.36
C LEU A 39 13.51 -4.76 -11.36
N ARG A 40 12.83 -4.99 -10.25
CA ARG A 40 13.19 -5.97 -9.23
C ARG A 40 11.93 -6.60 -8.67
N ALA A 41 11.92 -7.93 -8.61
CA ALA A 41 10.85 -8.67 -7.97
C ALA A 41 11.43 -9.65 -6.95
N ASP A 42 10.83 -9.67 -5.76
CA ASP A 42 11.05 -10.68 -4.74
C ASP A 42 9.72 -11.15 -4.18
N ALA A 43 9.76 -11.96 -3.11
CA ALA A 43 8.57 -12.53 -2.50
C ALA A 43 7.57 -11.46 -2.05
N LEU A 44 8.03 -10.30 -1.56
CA LEU A 44 7.16 -9.20 -1.15
C LEU A 44 6.50 -8.54 -2.36
N SER A 45 7.24 -8.30 -3.44
CA SER A 45 6.69 -7.78 -4.69
C SER A 45 5.65 -8.74 -5.28
N ALA A 46 5.94 -10.04 -5.28
CA ALA A 46 5.05 -11.08 -5.77
C ALA A 46 3.75 -11.13 -4.96
N LEU A 47 3.86 -11.08 -3.62
CA LEU A 47 2.71 -11.03 -2.72
C LEU A 47 1.84 -9.79 -2.99
N LEU A 48 2.44 -8.61 -3.16
CA LEU A 48 1.68 -7.40 -3.46
C LEU A 48 0.95 -7.51 -4.80
N LEU A 49 1.57 -8.10 -5.84
CA LEU A 49 0.88 -8.35 -7.12
C LEU A 49 -0.34 -9.24 -6.93
N ILE A 50 -0.18 -10.35 -6.19
CA ILE A 50 -1.27 -11.29 -5.91
C ILE A 50 -2.41 -10.59 -5.17
N VAL A 51 -2.10 -9.85 -4.12
CA VAL A 51 -3.08 -9.13 -3.29
C VAL A 51 -3.81 -8.06 -4.11
N ALA A 52 -3.07 -7.24 -4.87
CA ALA A 52 -3.67 -6.18 -5.68
C ALA A 52 -4.58 -6.75 -6.79
N ALA A 53 -4.14 -7.81 -7.47
CA ALA A 53 -4.94 -8.48 -8.49
C ALA A 53 -6.20 -9.13 -7.89
N ALA A 54 -6.08 -9.83 -6.76
CA ALA A 54 -7.19 -10.48 -6.08
C ALA A 54 -8.23 -9.46 -5.56
N GLN A 55 -7.77 -8.37 -4.93
CA GLN A 55 -8.66 -7.29 -4.48
C GLN A 55 -9.41 -6.64 -5.64
N ALA A 56 -8.72 -6.37 -6.76
CA ALA A 56 -9.35 -5.82 -7.95
C ALA A 56 -10.37 -6.78 -8.56
N LEU A 57 -10.05 -8.07 -8.66
CA LEU A 57 -10.97 -9.11 -9.15
C LEU A 57 -12.21 -9.25 -8.26
N ALA A 58 -12.03 -9.23 -6.93
CA ALA A 58 -13.13 -9.23 -5.99
C ALA A 58 -14.03 -7.99 -6.19
N GLY A 59 -13.45 -6.81 -6.38
CA GLY A 59 -14.19 -5.59 -6.72
C GLY A 59 -14.98 -5.70 -8.03
N LEU A 60 -14.41 -6.33 -9.06
CA LEU A 60 -15.13 -6.60 -10.31
C LEU A 60 -16.32 -7.56 -10.10
N ALA A 61 -16.13 -8.61 -9.30
CA ALA A 61 -17.19 -9.57 -8.97
C ALA A 61 -18.34 -8.91 -8.19
N LEU A 62 -18.02 -7.91 -7.37
CA LEU A 62 -19.00 -7.09 -6.63
C LEU A 62 -19.65 -5.98 -7.47
N GLY A 63 -19.38 -5.92 -8.78
CA GLY A 63 -20.09 -5.02 -9.70
C GLY A 63 -19.65 -3.56 -9.64
N VAL A 64 -18.36 -3.29 -9.38
CA VAL A 64 -17.82 -1.92 -9.38
C VAL A 64 -18.18 -1.18 -10.69
N PRO A 65 -18.68 0.07 -10.62
CA PRO A 65 -19.20 0.81 -11.79
C PRO A 65 -18.14 1.13 -12.85
N ARG A 66 -16.87 1.28 -12.46
CA ARG A 66 -15.76 1.68 -13.35
C ARG A 66 -14.64 0.64 -13.30
N PRO A 67 -14.80 -0.52 -13.96
CA PRO A 67 -13.87 -1.66 -13.84
C PRO A 67 -12.46 -1.34 -14.32
N TRP A 68 -12.34 -0.47 -15.33
CA TRP A 68 -11.05 -0.07 -15.88
C TRP A 68 -10.23 0.80 -14.91
N LEU A 69 -10.86 1.61 -14.05
CA LEU A 69 -10.15 2.44 -13.05
C LEU A 69 -9.54 1.57 -11.96
N VAL A 70 -10.27 0.55 -11.49
CA VAL A 70 -9.75 -0.42 -10.51
C VAL A 70 -8.61 -1.22 -11.12
N THR A 71 -8.77 -1.64 -12.37
CA THR A 71 -7.71 -2.36 -13.11
C THR A 71 -6.46 -1.49 -13.27
N LEU A 72 -6.62 -0.23 -13.67
CA LEU A 72 -5.51 0.72 -13.80
C LEU A 72 -4.80 0.93 -12.46
N ARG A 73 -5.54 1.16 -11.37
CA ARG A 73 -4.94 1.34 -10.04
C ARG A 73 -4.19 0.09 -9.59
N ALA A 74 -4.78 -1.09 -9.77
CA ALA A 74 -4.11 -2.35 -9.45
C ALA A 74 -2.84 -2.55 -10.27
N ALA A 75 -2.88 -2.24 -11.57
CA ALA A 75 -1.71 -2.31 -12.45
C ALA A 75 -0.61 -1.32 -12.02
N LEU A 76 -0.96 -0.10 -11.60
CA LEU A 76 -0.01 0.88 -11.08
C LEU A 76 0.61 0.42 -9.76
N VAL A 77 -0.19 -0.08 -8.81
CA VAL A 77 0.33 -0.64 -7.54
C VAL A 77 1.23 -1.85 -7.82
N GLY A 78 0.86 -2.71 -8.76
CA GLY A 78 1.70 -3.83 -9.22
C GLY A 78 3.01 -3.35 -9.86
N LEU A 79 2.97 -2.31 -10.68
CA LEU A 79 4.16 -1.71 -11.30
C LEU A 79 5.10 -1.12 -10.24
N ALA A 80 4.55 -0.44 -9.22
CA ALA A 80 5.33 0.03 -8.08
C ALA A 80 5.97 -1.14 -7.31
N ALA A 81 5.27 -2.26 -7.18
CA ALA A 81 5.78 -3.47 -6.51
C ALA A 81 7.00 -4.06 -7.23
N VAL A 82 7.04 -4.05 -8.56
CA VAL A 82 8.16 -4.61 -9.33
C VAL A 82 9.26 -3.59 -9.66
N SER A 83 9.14 -2.37 -9.14
CA SER A 83 10.14 -1.32 -9.32
C SER A 83 11.27 -1.47 -8.31
N GLY A 84 12.51 -1.45 -8.78
CA GLY A 84 13.72 -1.44 -7.97
C GLY A 84 14.24 -0.04 -7.62
N HIS A 85 13.50 1.01 -7.98
CA HIS A 85 13.94 2.40 -7.85
C HIS A 85 12.99 3.20 -6.96
N LEU A 86 13.49 3.80 -5.87
CA LEU A 86 12.69 4.49 -4.83
C LEU A 86 11.79 5.58 -5.43
N ALA A 87 12.33 6.42 -6.31
CA ALA A 87 11.54 7.46 -6.99
C ALA A 87 10.41 6.89 -7.87
N ALA A 88 10.64 5.76 -8.54
CA ALA A 88 9.63 5.14 -9.39
C ALA A 88 8.54 4.47 -8.55
N ILE A 89 8.89 3.83 -7.42
CA ILE A 89 7.90 3.31 -6.46
C ILE A 89 6.99 4.46 -5.99
N GLY A 90 7.56 5.55 -5.49
CA GLY A 90 6.80 6.70 -5.01
C GLY A 90 5.96 7.34 -6.10
N GLY A 91 6.58 7.68 -7.24
CA GLY A 91 5.90 8.34 -8.36
C GLY A 91 4.72 7.52 -8.91
N VAL A 92 4.88 6.20 -9.07
CA VAL A 92 3.80 5.34 -9.54
C VAL A 92 2.67 5.21 -8.51
N LEU A 93 2.99 5.12 -7.21
CA LEU A 93 1.98 5.15 -6.15
C LEU A 93 1.21 6.48 -6.10
N LEU A 94 1.90 7.60 -6.31
CA LEU A 94 1.27 8.92 -6.40
C LEU A 94 0.28 8.98 -7.58
N VAL A 95 0.70 8.51 -8.75
CA VAL A 95 -0.20 8.40 -9.92
C VAL A 95 -1.40 7.50 -9.59
N ALA A 96 -1.20 6.38 -8.90
CA ALA A 96 -2.29 5.49 -8.47
C ALA A 96 -3.30 6.19 -7.54
N GLY A 97 -2.83 7.07 -6.65
CA GLY A 97 -3.67 7.89 -5.77
C GLY A 97 -4.44 9.00 -6.47
N LEU A 98 -3.95 9.46 -7.62
CA LEU A 98 -4.62 10.45 -8.47
C LEU A 98 -5.71 9.83 -9.36
N VAL A 99 -5.66 8.52 -9.61
CA VAL A 99 -6.76 7.80 -10.28
C VAL A 99 -8.02 7.96 -9.42
N PRO A 100 -9.19 8.35 -9.99
CA PRO A 100 -10.43 8.49 -9.22
C PRO A 100 -10.89 7.18 -8.57
N GLY A 101 -11.37 7.25 -7.32
CA GLY A 101 -11.91 6.10 -6.59
C GLY A 101 -13.14 5.48 -7.27
N SER A 102 -13.26 4.15 -7.23
CA SER A 102 -14.42 3.41 -7.76
C SER A 102 -15.65 3.48 -6.86
N THR A 103 -15.45 3.77 -5.57
CA THR A 103 -16.49 3.87 -4.53
C THR A 103 -16.97 5.30 -4.29
N ALA A 104 -16.62 6.25 -5.17
CA ALA A 104 -17.11 7.62 -5.11
C ALA A 104 -18.61 7.68 -5.50
N GLY A 105 -19.48 7.24 -4.60
CA GLY A 105 -20.89 7.61 -4.61
C GLY A 105 -21.05 9.09 -4.24
N PRO A 106 -22.04 9.81 -4.79
CA PRO A 106 -22.35 11.17 -4.42
C PRO A 106 -23.12 11.21 -3.09
N ALA A 107 -22.50 10.85 -1.96
CA ALA A 107 -23.10 10.99 -0.63
C ALA A 107 -22.07 10.86 0.51
N ALA A 108 -21.37 11.94 0.82
CA ALA A 108 -20.97 12.29 2.19
C ALA A 108 -20.56 13.77 2.17
N GLY A 109 -21.41 14.62 2.75
CA GLY A 109 -21.34 16.07 2.68
C GLY A 109 -19.97 16.64 3.05
N GLN A 110 -19.44 17.44 2.12
CA GLN A 110 -19.13 18.86 2.31
C GLN A 110 -18.07 19.30 3.33
N LEU A 111 -17.36 18.39 4.02
CA LEU A 111 -16.11 18.72 4.72
C LEU A 111 -15.08 17.56 4.59
N ARG A 112 -14.81 17.10 3.36
CA ARG A 112 -13.56 16.37 3.10
C ARG A 112 -12.39 17.36 3.17
N GLY A 113 -11.89 17.59 4.38
CA GLY A 113 -10.63 18.29 4.58
C GLY A 113 -9.50 17.59 3.81
N TRP A 114 -8.43 18.34 3.51
CA TRP A 114 -7.29 17.87 2.70
C TRP A 114 -6.67 16.57 3.24
N VAL A 115 -6.86 16.29 4.53
CA VAL A 115 -6.41 15.08 5.26
C VAL A 115 -7.06 13.78 4.77
N THR A 116 -8.23 13.86 4.12
CA THR A 116 -8.97 12.70 3.58
C THR A 116 -8.79 12.52 2.07
N ALA A 117 -7.91 13.33 1.46
CA ALA A 117 -7.69 13.26 0.03
C ALA A 117 -6.95 11.96 -0.33
N PRO A 118 -7.42 11.21 -1.34
CA PRO A 118 -6.84 9.90 -1.70
C PRO A 118 -5.39 9.99 -2.19
N TRP A 119 -4.95 11.16 -2.63
CA TRP A 119 -3.58 11.43 -3.06
C TRP A 119 -2.63 11.73 -1.90
N LEU A 120 -3.12 12.05 -0.70
CA LEU A 120 -2.27 12.48 0.41
C LEU A 120 -1.39 11.34 0.94
N ALA A 121 -1.96 10.16 1.16
CA ALA A 121 -1.20 8.99 1.61
C ALA A 121 -0.05 8.63 0.64
N PRO A 122 -0.28 8.47 -0.68
CA PRO A 122 0.82 8.17 -1.60
C PRO A 122 1.76 9.35 -1.81
N LEU A 123 1.33 10.60 -1.62
CA LEU A 123 2.24 11.75 -1.59
C LEU A 123 3.21 11.66 -0.42
N LEU A 124 2.73 11.34 0.79
CA LEU A 124 3.60 11.12 1.95
C LEU A 124 4.55 9.94 1.73
N ALA A 125 4.06 8.85 1.14
CA ALA A 125 4.91 7.70 0.79
C ALA A 125 6.01 8.11 -0.20
N THR A 126 5.66 8.91 -1.21
CA THR A 126 6.61 9.47 -2.18
C THR A 126 7.63 10.36 -1.49
N GLY A 127 7.19 11.25 -0.59
CA GLY A 127 8.07 12.11 0.20
C GLY A 127 9.04 11.31 1.06
N GLY A 128 8.57 10.25 1.73
CA GLY A 128 9.41 9.33 2.51
C GLY A 128 10.46 8.63 1.66
N LEU A 129 10.08 8.04 0.53
CA LEU A 129 10.99 7.36 -0.40
C LEU A 129 12.00 8.34 -1.04
N ALA A 130 11.55 9.55 -1.40
CA ALA A 130 12.40 10.59 -1.95
C ALA A 130 13.44 11.07 -0.93
N LEU A 131 13.04 11.23 0.33
CA LEU A 131 13.96 11.62 1.40
C LEU A 131 15.08 10.59 1.59
N ILE A 132 14.75 9.29 1.53
CA ILE A 132 15.75 8.21 1.59
C ILE A 132 16.74 8.33 0.44
N GLY A 133 16.26 8.46 -0.80
CA GLY A 133 17.12 8.57 -1.97
C GLY A 133 17.99 9.83 -1.99
N LEU A 134 17.43 10.97 -1.58
CA LEU A 134 18.13 12.26 -1.54
C LEU A 134 19.22 12.30 -0.48
N ILE A 135 18.93 11.81 0.74
CA ILE A 135 19.91 11.81 1.84
C ILE A 135 20.96 10.73 1.64
N GLY A 136 20.54 9.54 1.18
CA GLY A 136 21.45 8.41 1.02
C GLY A 136 22.32 8.47 -0.24
N GLY A 137 21.97 9.34 -1.19
CA GLY A 137 22.65 9.46 -2.49
C GLY A 137 22.42 8.26 -3.43
N GLU A 138 21.55 7.32 -3.04
CA GLU A 138 21.31 6.08 -3.75
C GLU A 138 19.82 5.83 -3.89
N TRP A 139 19.38 5.68 -5.14
CA TRP A 139 17.95 5.54 -5.48
C TRP A 139 17.56 4.12 -5.79
N ARG A 140 18.55 3.24 -6.00
CA ARG A 140 18.33 1.84 -6.29
C ARG A 140 18.18 1.11 -4.97
N TYR A 141 17.00 0.55 -4.77
CA TYR A 141 16.64 -0.17 -3.56
C TYR A 141 17.61 -1.31 -3.19
N ALA A 142 18.21 -1.97 -4.19
CA ALA A 142 19.10 -3.11 -3.99
C ALA A 142 20.58 -2.75 -3.82
N ALA A 143 20.94 -1.47 -3.91
CA ALA A 143 22.32 -1.06 -3.80
C ALA A 143 22.79 -1.14 -2.33
N PRO A 144 24.07 -1.46 -2.06
CA PRO A 144 24.58 -1.60 -0.69
C PRO A 144 24.35 -0.36 0.19
N ALA A 145 24.29 0.83 -0.41
CA ALA A 145 24.07 2.10 0.27
C ALA A 145 22.60 2.54 0.30
N ALA A 146 21.64 1.76 -0.20
CA ALA A 146 20.25 2.19 -0.30
C ALA A 146 19.61 2.53 1.07
N GLY A 147 20.12 1.93 2.15
CA GLY A 147 19.71 2.21 3.52
C GLY A 147 20.39 3.42 4.17
N SER A 148 21.41 4.02 3.56
CA SER A 148 22.20 5.10 4.18
C SER A 148 21.38 6.37 4.43
N GLY A 149 20.32 6.59 3.64
CA GLY A 149 19.42 7.73 3.77
C GLY A 149 18.27 7.54 4.76
N LEU A 150 18.16 6.37 5.39
CA LEU A 150 17.09 6.07 6.34
C LEU A 150 17.18 6.98 7.57
N ASN A 151 16.07 7.64 7.89
CA ASN A 151 15.95 8.49 9.08
C ASN A 151 14.51 8.52 9.61
N SER A 152 14.34 9.05 10.83
CA SER A 152 13.04 9.07 11.52
C SER A 152 11.96 9.88 10.77
N LEU A 153 12.34 10.88 9.98
CA LEU A 153 11.39 11.64 9.16
C LEU A 153 10.89 10.79 7.98
N SER A 154 11.78 10.13 7.23
CA SER A 154 11.37 9.21 6.16
C SER A 154 10.48 8.08 6.67
N PHE A 155 10.84 7.51 7.83
CA PHE A 155 10.04 6.50 8.51
C PHE A 155 8.66 7.04 8.91
N GLY A 156 8.62 8.19 9.58
CA GLY A 156 7.37 8.82 10.02
C GLY A 156 6.43 9.13 8.86
N LEU A 157 6.96 9.60 7.73
CA LEU A 157 6.19 9.84 6.50
C LEU A 157 5.59 8.54 5.93
N LEU A 158 6.36 7.46 5.86
CA LEU A 158 5.89 6.16 5.36
C LEU A 158 4.87 5.51 6.31
N LEU A 159 5.09 5.59 7.62
CA LEU A 159 4.14 5.10 8.62
C LEU A 159 2.83 5.89 8.56
N LEU A 160 2.91 7.22 8.50
CA LEU A 160 1.73 8.08 8.36
C LEU A 160 0.99 7.81 7.05
N ALA A 161 1.71 7.61 5.94
CA ALA A 161 1.12 7.21 4.66
C ALA A 161 0.30 5.92 4.79
N ALA A 162 0.85 4.87 5.40
CA ALA A 162 0.15 3.62 5.62
C ALA A 162 -1.11 3.79 6.48
N LEU A 163 -1.03 4.56 7.58
CA LEU A 163 -2.16 4.82 8.46
C LEU A 163 -3.28 5.62 7.78
N LEU A 164 -2.93 6.67 7.03
CA LEU A 164 -3.89 7.44 6.27
C LEU A 164 -4.56 6.60 5.18
N ALA A 165 -3.80 5.75 4.48
CA ALA A 165 -4.35 4.87 3.45
C ALA A 165 -5.30 3.81 4.04
N LEU A 166 -5.04 3.33 5.25
CA LEU A 166 -5.94 2.45 6.01
C LEU A 166 -7.21 3.15 6.49
N GLY A 167 -7.23 4.49 6.52
CA GLY A 167 -8.40 5.28 6.96
C GLY A 167 -8.41 5.58 8.45
N VAL A 168 -7.24 5.67 9.10
CA VAL A 168 -7.11 5.96 10.55
C VAL A 168 -7.82 7.25 10.97
N VAL A 169 -8.00 8.21 10.05
CA VAL A 169 -8.67 9.49 10.27
C VAL A 169 -10.12 9.32 10.74
N ALA A 170 -10.72 8.15 10.48
CA ALA A 170 -12.06 7.83 10.94
C ALA A 170 -12.13 7.43 12.43
N LEU A 171 -11.01 7.07 13.07
CA LEU A 171 -11.00 6.61 14.48
C LEU A 171 -11.68 7.57 15.47
N PRO A 172 -11.48 8.90 15.38
CA PRO A 172 -12.16 9.85 16.27
C PRO A 172 -13.64 10.08 15.91
N GLY A 173 -14.05 9.70 14.70
CA GLY A 173 -15.36 10.03 14.13
C GLY A 173 -16.39 8.90 14.26
N ALA A 174 -17.66 9.25 13.98
CA ALA A 174 -18.76 8.30 13.89
C ALA A 174 -18.85 7.58 12.54
N GLN A 175 -18.15 8.09 11.52
CA GLN A 175 -18.22 7.57 10.16
C GLN A 175 -17.33 6.33 9.99
N PRO A 176 -17.75 5.34 9.18
CA PRO A 176 -16.91 4.19 8.89
C PRO A 176 -15.64 4.63 8.13
N PRO A 177 -14.50 3.95 8.35
CA PRO A 177 -13.28 4.22 7.60
C PRO A 177 -13.50 4.02 6.11
N ALA A 178 -12.99 4.98 5.32
CA ALA A 178 -13.09 5.01 3.86
C ALA A 178 -11.72 4.81 3.21
N GLY A 179 -10.95 3.84 3.70
CA GLY A 179 -9.66 3.47 3.12
C GLY A 179 -9.81 2.87 1.73
N GLU A 180 -8.92 3.22 0.81
CA GLU A 180 -8.85 2.59 -0.51
C GLU A 180 -7.87 1.41 -0.42
N PRO A 181 -8.32 0.15 -0.60
CA PRO A 181 -7.53 -1.03 -0.23
C PRO A 181 -6.27 -1.23 -1.09
N LEU A 182 -6.29 -0.83 -2.37
CA LEU A 182 -5.14 -0.93 -3.26
C LEU A 182 -4.06 0.09 -2.89
N ILE A 183 -4.45 1.33 -2.57
CA ILE A 183 -3.54 2.36 -2.07
C ILE A 183 -2.99 1.95 -0.70
N ALA A 184 -3.83 1.42 0.18
CA ALA A 184 -3.38 0.89 1.47
C ALA A 184 -2.32 -0.20 1.31
N ALA A 185 -2.55 -1.17 0.42
CA ALA A 185 -1.57 -2.22 0.11
C ALA A 185 -0.25 -1.63 -0.44
N GLY A 186 -0.33 -0.64 -1.34
CA GLY A 186 0.84 0.04 -1.89
C GLY A 186 1.64 0.84 -0.85
N CYS A 187 0.96 1.57 0.03
CA CYS A 187 1.61 2.32 1.12
C CYS A 187 2.21 1.39 2.18
N LEU A 188 1.52 0.31 2.53
CA LEU A 188 2.06 -0.73 3.42
C LEU A 188 3.29 -1.40 2.80
N TYR A 189 3.26 -1.68 1.50
CA TYR A 189 4.43 -2.18 0.78
C TYR A 189 5.61 -1.22 0.84
N ALA A 190 5.39 0.08 0.66
CA ALA A 190 6.45 1.08 0.77
C ALA A 190 7.06 1.12 2.19
N LEU A 191 6.24 0.99 3.23
CA LEU A 191 6.70 0.88 4.62
C LEU A 191 7.47 -0.44 4.86
N LEU A 192 6.95 -1.57 4.43
CA LEU A 192 7.62 -2.88 4.54
C LEU A 192 8.96 -2.89 3.81
N ARG A 193 9.05 -2.18 2.68
CA ARG A 193 10.30 -2.01 1.94
C ARG A 193 11.34 -1.24 2.71
N LEU A 194 10.95 -0.25 3.51
CA LEU A 194 11.87 0.39 4.45
C LEU A 194 12.47 -0.66 5.39
N PHE A 195 11.63 -1.56 5.92
CA PHE A 195 12.03 -2.73 6.72
C PHE A 195 12.84 -3.80 5.99
N SER A 196 13.37 -3.50 4.79
CA SER A 196 14.34 -4.34 4.11
C SER A 196 15.62 -3.61 3.67
N LEU A 197 15.74 -2.29 3.93
CA LEU A 197 16.83 -1.44 3.46
C LEU A 197 18.02 -1.28 4.43
N GLY A 198 17.91 -1.53 5.73
CA GLY A 198 19.02 -1.20 6.63
C GLY A 198 18.81 -1.52 8.11
N PRO A 199 19.73 -1.11 8.99
CA PRO A 199 19.68 -1.47 10.40
C PRO A 199 18.46 -0.87 11.10
N TRP A 200 17.65 -1.73 11.72
CA TRP A 200 16.41 -1.32 12.38
C TRP A 200 16.69 -0.56 13.67
N ASN A 201 16.13 0.63 13.78
CA ASN A 201 16.02 1.31 15.06
C ASN A 201 14.89 0.65 15.87
N LEU A 202 15.17 0.16 17.08
CA LEU A 202 14.16 -0.39 17.99
C LEU A 202 12.99 0.58 18.23
N GLY A 203 13.25 1.89 18.20
CA GLY A 203 12.23 2.92 18.29
C GLY A 203 11.25 2.92 17.10
N TRP A 204 11.71 2.58 15.89
CA TRP A 204 10.81 2.47 14.72
C TRP A 204 9.94 1.21 14.80
N LEU A 205 10.52 0.09 15.22
CA LEU A 205 9.77 -1.14 15.48
C LEU A 205 8.72 -0.92 16.57
N LEU A 206 9.11 -0.35 17.71
CA LEU A 206 8.21 -0.02 18.82
C LEU A 206 7.12 0.97 18.39
N ALA A 207 7.45 2.02 17.65
CA ALA A 207 6.45 2.98 17.16
C ALA A 207 5.44 2.30 16.23
N THR A 208 5.90 1.44 15.32
CA THR A 208 5.04 0.69 14.39
C THR A 208 4.14 -0.29 15.15
N LEU A 209 4.69 -0.98 16.15
CA LEU A 209 3.97 -1.87 17.06
C LEU A 209 2.86 -1.13 17.82
N LEU A 210 3.22 -0.03 18.50
CA LEU A 210 2.28 0.72 19.34
C LEU A 210 1.18 1.36 18.50
N VAL A 211 1.53 2.04 17.41
CA VAL A 211 0.56 2.73 16.58
C VAL A 211 -0.35 1.73 15.85
N GLY A 212 0.21 0.63 15.34
CA GLY A 212 -0.56 -0.47 14.75
C GLY A 212 -1.49 -1.12 15.77
N GLY A 213 -0.99 -1.46 16.95
CA GLY A 213 -1.74 -2.11 18.02
C GLY A 213 -2.88 -1.24 18.56
N VAL A 214 -2.62 0.04 18.82
CA VAL A 214 -3.67 1.01 19.23
C VAL A 214 -4.73 1.12 18.14
N THR A 215 -4.33 1.25 16.87
CA THR A 215 -5.27 1.31 15.73
C THR A 215 -6.12 0.04 15.66
N ALA A 216 -5.51 -1.13 15.83
CA ALA A 216 -6.18 -2.42 15.81
C ALA A 216 -7.24 -2.55 16.91
N LEU A 217 -6.84 -2.30 18.16
CA LEU A 217 -7.71 -2.43 19.32
C LEU A 217 -8.86 -1.42 19.27
N TRP A 218 -8.57 -0.18 18.88
CA TRP A 218 -9.59 0.85 18.75
C TRP A 218 -10.61 0.49 17.66
N ALA A 219 -10.13 0.10 16.48
CA ALA A 219 -11.00 -0.27 15.37
C ALA A 219 -11.82 -1.53 15.68
N ALA A 220 -11.25 -2.52 16.36
CA ALA A 220 -11.97 -3.71 16.83
C ALA A 220 -13.07 -3.34 17.84
N GLY A 221 -12.76 -2.48 18.82
CA GLY A 221 -13.75 -1.97 19.76
C GLY A 221 -14.90 -1.23 19.08
N ARG A 222 -14.59 -0.44 18.04
CA ARG A 222 -15.60 0.23 17.20
C ARG A 222 -16.43 -0.76 16.40
N ALA A 223 -15.82 -1.81 15.84
CA ALA A 223 -16.53 -2.85 15.08
C ALA A 223 -17.58 -3.57 15.94
N VAL A 224 -17.29 -3.81 17.23
CA VAL A 224 -18.24 -4.42 18.18
C VAL A 224 -19.38 -3.46 18.56
N ALA A 225 -19.11 -2.16 18.58
CA ALA A 225 -20.07 -1.14 19.02
C ALA A 225 -21.05 -0.66 17.93
N VAL A 226 -20.85 -1.02 16.66
CA VAL A 226 -21.69 -0.59 15.53
C VAL A 226 -22.59 -1.74 15.02
N PRO A 227 -23.69 -1.42 14.30
CA PRO A 227 -24.51 -2.46 13.67
C PRO A 227 -23.69 -3.35 12.73
N PRO A 228 -24.02 -4.65 12.58
CA PRO A 228 -23.25 -5.60 11.77
C PRO A 228 -23.02 -5.15 10.32
N ALA A 229 -24.00 -4.48 9.72
CA ALA A 229 -23.92 -3.94 8.36
C ALA A 229 -22.81 -2.88 8.18
N SER A 230 -22.40 -2.23 9.27
CA SER A 230 -21.37 -1.17 9.29
C SER A 230 -20.05 -1.63 9.89
N ALA A 231 -19.94 -2.88 10.35
CA ALA A 231 -18.76 -3.39 11.06
C ALA A 231 -17.59 -3.70 10.11
N ALA A 232 -17.87 -4.11 8.86
CA ALA A 232 -16.84 -4.58 7.93
C ALA A 232 -15.69 -3.59 7.68
N PRO A 233 -15.93 -2.28 7.46
CA PRO A 233 -14.84 -1.31 7.31
C PRO A 233 -13.96 -1.19 8.57
N TRP A 234 -14.56 -1.26 9.76
CA TRP A 234 -13.81 -1.24 11.03
C TRP A 234 -12.97 -2.49 11.23
N LEU A 235 -13.48 -3.66 10.84
CA LEU A 235 -12.71 -4.90 10.83
C LEU A 235 -11.52 -4.82 9.85
N GLY A 236 -11.72 -4.22 8.67
CA GLY A 236 -10.64 -3.96 7.72
C GLY A 236 -9.52 -3.08 8.32
N LEU A 237 -9.90 -2.00 9.00
CA LEU A 237 -8.94 -1.15 9.72
C LEU A 237 -8.26 -1.89 10.88
N ALA A 238 -9.00 -2.74 11.61
CA ALA A 238 -8.44 -3.54 12.69
C ALA A 238 -7.37 -4.52 12.19
N LEU A 239 -7.65 -5.22 11.09
CA LEU A 239 -6.70 -6.12 10.42
C LEU A 239 -5.50 -5.36 9.87
N GLY A 240 -5.71 -4.16 9.30
CA GLY A 240 -4.62 -3.29 8.86
C GLY A 240 -3.72 -2.82 10.01
N GLY A 241 -4.33 -2.47 11.16
CA GLY A 241 -3.60 -2.14 12.39
C GLY A 241 -2.80 -3.34 12.93
N LEU A 242 -3.38 -4.55 12.89
CA LEU A 242 -2.69 -5.78 13.29
C LEU A 242 -1.51 -6.09 12.35
N ALA A 243 -1.67 -5.87 11.04
CA ALA A 243 -0.58 -6.04 10.09
C ALA A 243 0.58 -5.08 10.44
N LEU A 244 0.30 -3.80 10.71
CA LEU A 244 1.30 -2.85 11.18
C LEU A 244 1.92 -3.29 12.51
N ALA A 245 1.11 -3.74 13.47
CA ALA A 245 1.63 -4.23 14.74
C ALA A 245 2.62 -5.39 14.55
N GLY A 246 2.29 -6.33 13.66
CA GLY A 246 3.15 -7.43 13.27
C GLY A 246 4.48 -6.97 12.66
N VAL A 247 4.46 -5.97 11.79
CA VAL A 247 5.70 -5.35 11.25
C VAL A 247 6.58 -4.78 12.37
N GLY A 248 5.98 -4.23 13.42
CA GLY A 248 6.71 -3.73 14.58
C GLY A 248 7.34 -4.81 15.46
N LEU A 249 6.97 -6.09 15.31
CA LEU A 249 7.57 -7.20 16.05
C LEU A 249 8.85 -7.76 15.41
N GLY A 250 9.12 -7.43 14.13
CA GLY A 250 10.22 -7.97 13.33
C GLY A 250 9.81 -9.22 12.56
#